data_AF-X6HHX6-F1
#
_entry.id   AF-X6HHX6-F1
#
_cell.length_a   1.000
_cell.length_b   1.000
_cell.length_c   1.000
_cell.angle_alpha   90.00
_cell.angle_beta   90.00
_cell.angle_gamma   90.00
#
_symmetry.space_group_name_H-M   'P 1'
#
loop_
_entity.id
_entity.type
_entity.pdbx_description
1 polymer ?
#
loop_
_entity_poly.entity_id
_entity_poly.type
_entity_poly.pdbx_seq_one_letter_code
_entity_poly.pdbx_strand_id
1 'polypeptide(L)'
;MAAFWVGLDQWMLEAKGRAEENFAADLKEASPDCTITEQTDGWIVFEIASRAGSTPVEALLSKLVNIDLAGFGPGRATRSGLEEMSCFVIRRSESHVAVMGARSFAGSLWHALETAAQRLDENVV
;
A
#
# COMPACT_ATOMS: atom_id res chain seq x y z
N MET A 1 -4.87 8.19 11.86
CA MET A 1 -5.63 7.04 11.36
C MET A 1 -5.95 7.30 9.90
N ALA A 2 -5.85 6.29 9.05
CA ALA A 2 -6.26 6.34 7.64
C ALA A 2 -7.23 5.21 7.35
N ALA A 3 -8.07 5.39 6.33
CA ALA A 3 -8.97 4.37 5.82
C ALA A 3 -8.79 4.30 4.31
N PHE A 4 -8.82 3.10 3.74
CA PHE A 4 -8.86 2.93 2.30
C PHE A 4 -9.87 1.87 1.89
N TRP A 5 -10.48 2.10 0.72
CA TRP A 5 -11.53 1.26 0.17
C TRP A 5 -10.93 -0.03 -0.39
N VAL A 6 -11.55 -1.17 -0.09
CA VAL A 6 -11.12 -2.49 -0.59
C VAL A 6 -12.23 -3.27 -1.30
N GLY A 7 -13.49 -2.84 -1.16
CA GLY A 7 -14.66 -3.46 -1.78
C GLY A 7 -15.95 -2.74 -1.38
N LEU A 8 -17.07 -3.11 -2.01
CA LEU A 8 -18.39 -2.57 -1.62
C LEU A 8 -18.63 -2.84 -0.13
N ASP A 9 -18.98 -1.79 0.62
CA ASP A 9 -19.16 -1.82 2.07
C ASP A 9 -17.97 -2.37 2.87
N GLN A 10 -16.76 -2.29 2.30
CA GLN A 10 -15.55 -2.81 2.92
C GLN A 10 -14.38 -1.83 2.83
N TRP A 11 -13.77 -1.57 3.98
CA TRP A 11 -12.60 -0.72 4.14
C TRP A 11 -11.55 -1.40 4.99
N MET A 12 -10.30 -1.00 4.79
CA MET A 12 -9.20 -1.32 5.67
C MET A 12 -8.76 -0.06 6.41
N LEU A 13 -8.46 -0.20 7.70
CA LEU A 13 -8.13 0.90 8.60
C LEU A 13 -6.68 0.75 9.07
N GLU A 14 -5.93 1.85 9.02
CA GLU A 14 -4.55 1.91 9.47
C GLU A 14 -4.43 2.90 10.65
N ALA A 15 -3.86 2.42 11.76
CA ALA A 15 -3.58 3.24 12.93
C ALA A 15 -2.13 3.02 13.39
N LYS A 16 -1.27 4.01 13.09
CA LYS A 16 0.14 3.99 13.46
C LYS A 16 0.30 3.84 14.98
N GLY A 17 1.11 2.86 15.39
CA GLY A 17 1.47 2.65 16.80
C GLY A 17 0.43 1.90 17.62
N ARG A 18 -0.70 1.48 17.03
CA ARG A 18 -1.79 0.81 17.75
C ARG A 18 -1.83 -0.71 17.59
N ALA A 19 -0.78 -1.31 17.03
CA ALA A 19 -0.72 -2.75 16.75
C ALA A 19 -0.82 -3.63 18.01
N GLU A 20 -0.32 -3.14 19.14
CA GLU A 20 -0.33 -3.85 20.43
C GLU A 20 -1.57 -3.53 21.28
N GLU A 21 -2.47 -2.67 20.77
CA GLU A 21 -3.68 -2.26 21.45
C GLU A 21 -4.90 -3.01 20.89
N ASN A 22 -5.99 -3.07 21.64
CA ASN A 22 -7.25 -3.62 21.13
C ASN A 22 -8.00 -2.58 20.29
N PHE A 23 -7.39 -2.13 19.20
CA PHE A 23 -7.95 -1.11 18.33
C PHE A 23 -9.29 -1.54 17.71
N ALA A 24 -9.46 -2.83 17.41
CA ALA A 24 -10.71 -3.37 16.92
C ALA A 24 -11.89 -3.17 17.88
N ALA A 25 -11.67 -3.25 19.20
CA ALA A 25 -12.71 -2.99 20.19
C ALA A 25 -13.14 -1.51 20.19
N ASP A 26 -12.19 -0.58 20.16
CA ASP A 26 -12.49 0.86 20.08
C ASP A 26 -13.30 1.19 18.83
N LEU A 27 -12.94 0.60 17.70
CA LEU A 27 -13.68 0.75 16.44
C LEU A 27 -15.10 0.16 16.53
N LYS A 28 -15.26 -0.99 17.21
CA LYS A 28 -16.56 -1.62 17.39
C LYS A 28 -17.47 -0.78 18.30
N GLU A 29 -16.93 -0.15 19.33
CA GLU A 29 -17.67 0.79 20.17
C GLU A 29 -18.12 2.02 19.38
N ALA A 30 -17.22 2.59 18.58
CA ALA A 30 -17.51 3.76 17.76
C ALA A 30 -18.43 3.45 16.56
N SER A 31 -18.48 2.19 16.10
CA SER A 31 -19.27 1.73 14.96
C SER A 31 -20.03 0.43 15.27
N PRO A 32 -21.08 0.48 16.12
CA PRO A 32 -21.77 -0.71 16.59
C PRO A 32 -22.41 -1.54 15.48
N ASP A 33 -22.81 -0.89 14.38
CA ASP A 33 -23.50 -1.53 13.25
C ASP A 33 -22.52 -2.18 12.25
N CYS A 34 -21.22 -2.00 12.42
CA CYS A 34 -20.20 -2.55 11.53
C CYS A 34 -19.64 -3.89 12.05
N THR A 35 -19.24 -4.77 11.13
CA THR A 35 -18.40 -5.93 11.45
C THR A 35 -16.94 -5.51 11.40
N ILE A 36 -16.23 -5.68 12.52
CA ILE A 36 -14.82 -5.31 12.65
C ILE A 36 -13.99 -6.59 12.80
N THR A 37 -12.95 -6.73 12.00
CA THR A 37 -11.97 -7.82 12.09
C THR A 37 -10.59 -7.24 12.34
N GLU A 38 -9.85 -7.84 13.27
CA GLU A 38 -8.44 -7.50 13.45
C GLU A 38 -7.61 -8.20 12.37
N GLN A 39 -6.72 -7.46 11.71
CA GLN A 39 -6.02 -7.89 10.50
C GLN A 39 -4.52 -7.60 10.53
N THR A 40 -3.98 -7.00 11.60
CA THR A 40 -2.59 -6.50 11.64
C THR A 40 -1.53 -7.53 11.27
N ASP A 41 -1.66 -8.81 11.65
CA ASP A 41 -0.69 -9.89 11.33
C ASP A 41 -0.89 -10.50 9.92
N GLY A 42 -1.92 -10.07 9.19
CA GLY A 42 -2.25 -10.61 7.86
C GLY A 42 -1.45 -9.99 6.71
N TRP A 43 -0.78 -8.86 6.95
CA TRP A 43 -0.29 -7.98 5.89
C TRP A 43 1.12 -7.48 6.15
N ILE A 44 1.82 -7.16 5.07
CA ILE A 44 3.07 -6.41 5.08
C ILE A 44 2.89 -5.14 4.25
N VAL A 45 3.57 -4.07 4.64
CA VAL A 45 3.52 -2.77 3.97
C VAL A 45 4.94 -2.30 3.74
N PHE A 46 5.32 -2.11 2.47
CA PHE A 46 6.57 -1.46 2.09
C PHE A 46 6.29 0.01 1.78
N GLU A 47 6.83 0.90 2.62
CA GLU A 47 6.78 2.35 2.42
C GLU A 47 7.98 2.78 1.57
N ILE A 48 7.72 3.40 0.43
CA ILE A 48 8.71 3.76 -0.59
C ILE A 48 8.64 5.28 -0.80
N ALA A 49 9.70 5.97 -0.40
CA ALA A 49 9.80 7.42 -0.47
C ALA A 49 10.96 7.88 -1.35
N SER A 50 10.70 8.88 -2.19
CA SER A 50 11.71 9.55 -3.00
C SER A 50 12.07 10.91 -2.40
N ARG A 51 13.38 11.19 -2.34
CA ARG A 51 13.91 12.52 -2.00
C ARG A 51 14.08 13.43 -3.22
N ALA A 52 13.96 12.88 -4.43
CA ALA A 52 14.15 13.59 -5.69
C ALA A 52 12.81 14.00 -6.36
N GLY A 53 11.73 14.10 -5.57
CA GLY A 53 10.39 14.43 -6.08
C GLY A 53 9.57 13.21 -6.50
N SER A 54 8.49 13.43 -7.25
CA SER A 54 7.50 12.41 -7.59
C SER A 54 7.93 11.47 -8.73
N THR A 55 8.76 11.98 -9.65
CA THR A 55 9.15 11.29 -10.89
C THR A 55 9.74 9.89 -10.64
N PRO A 56 10.66 9.65 -9.69
CA PRO A 56 11.17 8.31 -9.44
C PRO A 56 10.08 7.33 -8.95
N VAL A 57 9.12 7.82 -8.16
CA VAL A 57 8.03 6.98 -7.67
C VAL A 57 7.07 6.63 -8.79
N GLU A 58 6.74 7.59 -9.66
CA GLU A 58 5.93 7.35 -10.86
C GLU A 58 6.61 6.36 -11.80
N ALA A 59 7.91 6.53 -12.04
CA ALA A 59 8.70 5.60 -12.85
C ALA A 59 8.68 4.17 -12.25
N LEU A 60 8.83 4.04 -10.93
CA LEU A 60 8.74 2.76 -10.24
C LEU A 60 7.36 2.11 -10.38
N LEU A 61 6.29 2.87 -10.10
CA LEU A 61 4.93 2.35 -10.22
C LEU A 61 4.60 1.92 -11.66
N SER A 62 5.07 2.65 -12.67
CA SER A 62 4.87 2.30 -14.08
C SER A 62 5.47 0.94 -14.48
N LYS A 63 6.45 0.44 -13.72
CA LYS A 63 7.07 -0.88 -13.94
C LYS A 63 6.43 -2.01 -13.15
N LEU A 64 5.79 -1.69 -12.03
CA LEU A 64 5.31 -2.68 -11.07
C LEU A 64 3.82 -2.98 -11.20
N VAL A 65 3.01 -1.98 -11.54
CA VAL A 65 1.56 -2.05 -11.40
C VAL A 65 0.86 -1.44 -12.61
N ASN A 66 -0.27 -2.03 -12.97
CA ASN A 66 -1.09 -1.56 -14.10
C ASN A 66 -2.12 -0.53 -13.61
N ILE A 67 -1.64 0.66 -13.26
CA ILE A 67 -2.45 1.77 -12.74
C ILE A 67 -2.32 2.97 -13.68
N ASP A 68 -3.44 3.65 -13.96
CA ASP A 68 -3.42 4.97 -14.58
C ASP A 68 -2.85 6.01 -13.60
N LEU A 69 -1.55 6.29 -13.74
CA LEU A 69 -0.84 7.23 -12.87
C LEU A 69 -1.38 8.67 -12.97
N ALA A 70 -1.92 9.07 -14.12
CA ALA A 70 -2.49 10.41 -14.28
C ALA A 70 -3.72 10.61 -13.39
N GLY A 71 -4.52 9.56 -13.19
CA GLY A 71 -5.67 9.53 -12.30
C GLY A 71 -5.37 9.12 -10.85
N PHE A 72 -4.13 8.74 -10.53
CA PHE A 72 -3.74 8.14 -9.25
C PHE A 72 -2.85 9.06 -8.40
N GLY A 73 -3.39 10.24 -8.05
CA GLY A 73 -2.74 11.22 -7.18
C GLY A 73 -2.77 10.91 -5.68
N PRO A 74 -2.19 11.78 -4.84
CA PRO A 74 -2.15 11.63 -3.38
C PRO A 74 -3.51 11.38 -2.71
N GLY A 75 -3.49 10.62 -1.62
CA GLY A 75 -4.68 10.25 -0.85
C GLY A 75 -5.50 9.11 -1.47
N ARG A 76 -5.05 8.54 -2.60
CA ARG A 76 -5.72 7.43 -3.28
C ARG A 76 -5.09 6.10 -2.91
N ALA A 77 -5.93 5.07 -2.93
CA ALA A 77 -5.52 3.68 -2.83
C ALA A 77 -6.27 2.87 -3.88
N THR A 78 -5.62 1.86 -4.44
CA THR A 78 -6.25 0.93 -5.36
C THR A 78 -5.67 -0.46 -5.20
N ARG A 79 -6.49 -1.48 -5.47
CA ARG A 79 -6.02 -2.84 -5.67
C ARG A 79 -5.35 -2.94 -7.04
N SER A 80 -4.22 -3.62 -7.13
CA SER A 80 -3.54 -3.94 -8.38
C SER A 80 -2.95 -5.35 -8.33
N GLY A 81 -2.69 -5.91 -9.50
CA GLY A 81 -1.72 -6.98 -9.64
C GLY A 81 -0.30 -6.41 -9.65
N LEU A 82 0.63 -7.15 -9.06
CA LEU A 82 2.08 -6.99 -9.20
C LEU A 82 2.63 -8.40 -9.41
N GLU A 83 3.05 -8.70 -10.62
CA GLU A 83 3.29 -10.09 -11.06
C GLU A 83 2.06 -10.97 -10.77
N GLU A 84 2.24 -12.15 -10.17
CA GLU A 84 1.17 -13.07 -9.76
C GLU A 84 0.56 -12.73 -8.38
N MET A 85 0.94 -11.60 -7.77
CA MET A 85 0.51 -11.19 -6.44
C MET A 85 -0.54 -10.09 -6.51
N SER A 86 -1.61 -10.24 -5.72
CA SER A 86 -2.51 -9.11 -5.47
C SER A 86 -1.95 -8.20 -4.38
N CYS A 87 -1.90 -6.90 -4.64
CA CYS A 87 -1.47 -5.89 -3.68
C CYS A 87 -2.44 -4.69 -3.66
N PHE A 88 -2.32 -3.88 -2.62
CA PHE A 88 -2.85 -2.53 -2.60
C PHE A 88 -1.70 -1.55 -2.77
N VAL A 89 -1.90 -0.56 -3.63
CA VAL A 89 -1.00 0.58 -3.79
C VAL A 89 -1.67 1.78 -3.15
N ILE A 90 -0.98 2.49 -2.26
CA ILE A 90 -1.50 3.64 -1.53
C ILE A 90 -0.59 4.84 -1.78
N ARG A 91 -1.09 5.85 -2.48
CA ARG A 91 -0.35 7.09 -2.77
C ARG A 91 -0.42 8.03 -1.57
N ARG A 92 0.51 7.90 -0.63
CA ARG A 92 0.58 8.70 0.60
C ARG A 92 0.82 10.19 0.31
N SER A 93 1.69 10.49 -0.66
CA SER A 93 1.97 11.85 -1.17
C SER A 93 2.54 11.77 -2.58
N GLU A 94 2.93 12.91 -3.15
CA GLU A 94 3.55 12.97 -4.48
C GLU A 94 4.84 12.15 -4.57
N SER A 95 5.62 12.06 -3.49
CA SER A 95 6.89 11.32 -3.49
C SER A 95 6.90 10.16 -2.51
N HIS A 96 5.73 9.67 -2.09
CA HIS A 96 5.61 8.60 -1.11
C HIS A 96 4.46 7.66 -1.47
N VAL A 97 4.77 6.38 -1.63
CA VAL A 97 3.81 5.32 -1.91
C VAL A 97 4.02 4.16 -0.95
N ALA A 98 2.92 3.53 -0.54
CA ALA A 98 2.96 2.26 0.16
C ALA A 98 2.50 1.14 -0.78
N VAL A 99 3.20 0.00 -0.77
CA VAL A 99 2.76 -1.22 -1.43
C VAL A 99 2.47 -2.26 -0.34
N MET A 100 1.21 -2.66 -0.26
CA MET A 100 0.70 -3.57 0.76
C MET A 100 0.30 -4.90 0.15
N GLY A 101 0.77 -6.00 0.73
CA GLY A 101 0.47 -7.36 0.28
C GLY A 101 0.21 -8.29 1.46
N ALA A 102 -0.35 -9.46 1.19
CA ALA A 102 -0.49 -10.50 2.22
C ALA A 102 0.89 -10.85 2.79
N ARG A 103 0.96 -11.17 4.10
CA ARG A 103 2.23 -11.50 4.77
C ARG A 103 2.99 -12.63 4.06
N SER A 104 2.28 -13.60 3.49
CA SER A 104 2.88 -14.72 2.73
C SER A 104 3.66 -14.28 1.49
N PHE A 105 3.41 -13.07 0.97
CA PHE A 105 4.10 -12.51 -0.20
C PHE A 105 5.33 -11.69 0.15
N ALA A 106 5.69 -11.52 1.43
CA ALA A 106 6.72 -10.58 1.87
C ALA A 106 8.03 -10.68 1.07
N GLY A 107 8.58 -11.90 0.91
CA GLY A 107 9.82 -12.12 0.18
C GLY A 107 9.71 -11.82 -1.32
N SER A 108 8.66 -12.35 -1.97
CA SER A 108 8.42 -12.13 -3.40
C SER A 108 8.15 -10.66 -3.72
N LEU A 109 7.35 -9.99 -2.89
CA LEU A 109 7.03 -8.58 -3.07
C LEU A 109 8.27 -7.71 -2.87
N TRP A 110 9.08 -7.96 -1.83
CA TRP A 110 10.36 -7.26 -1.65
C TRP A 110 11.28 -7.42 -2.87
N HIS A 111 11.43 -8.66 -3.35
CA HIS A 111 12.29 -8.95 -4.50
C HIS A 111 11.85 -8.22 -5.77
N ALA A 112 10.54 -8.19 -6.05
CA ALA A 112 10.01 -7.48 -7.20
C ALA A 112 10.21 -5.95 -7.10
N LEU A 113 10.01 -5.38 -5.90
CA LEU A 113 10.26 -3.96 -5.63
C LEU A 113 11.74 -3.60 -5.82
N GLU A 114 12.65 -4.40 -5.25
CA GLU A 114 14.10 -4.22 -5.37
C GLU A 114 14.56 -4.32 -6.83
N THR A 115 14.10 -5.34 -7.55
CA THR A 115 14.45 -5.55 -8.96
C THR A 115 13.99 -4.37 -9.82
N ALA A 116 12.77 -3.86 -9.60
CA ALA A 116 12.27 -2.71 -10.33
C ALA A 116 13.07 -1.44 -10.02
N ALA A 117 13.44 -1.22 -8.76
CA ALA A 117 14.26 -0.08 -8.36
C ALA A 117 15.66 -0.12 -9.00
N GLN A 118 16.34 -1.28 -8.97
CA GLN A 118 17.66 -1.46 -9.59
C GLN A 118 17.62 -1.17 -11.10
N ARG A 119 16.59 -1.64 -11.81
CA ARG A 119 16.42 -1.35 -13.24
C ARG A 119 16.21 0.13 -13.54
N LEU A 120 15.65 0.91 -12.62
CA LEU A 120 15.52 2.36 -12.82
C LEU A 120 16.88 3.05 -12.73
N ASP A 121 17.71 2.64 -11.77
CA ASP A 121 19.05 3.20 -11.59
C ASP A 121 19.95 2.92 -12.82
N GLU A 122 19.86 1.72 -13.40
CA GLU A 122 20.60 1.36 -14.62
C GLU A 122 20.21 2.20 -15.84
N ASN A 123 18.97 2.71 -15.91
CA ASN A 123 18.46 3.51 -17.02
C ASN A 123 18.76 5.02 -16.89
N VAL A 124 19.41 5.44 -15.81
CA VAL A 124 19.80 6.85 -15.56
C VAL A 124 21.27 7.12 -15.92
N VAL A 125 22.03 6.07 -16.28
CA VAL A 125 23.45 6.15 -16.71
C VAL A 125 23.59 6.32 -18.22
#